data_AF-A0A2W6VVE4-F1
#
_entry.id   AF-A0A2W6VVE4-F1
#
_cell.length_a   1.000
_cell.length_b   1.000
_cell.length_c   1.000
_cell.angle_alpha   90.00
_cell.angle_beta   90.00
_cell.angle_gamma   90.00
#
_symmetry.space_group_name_H-M   'P 1'
#
loop_
_entity.id
_entity.type
_entity.pdbx_description
1 polymer ?
#
loop_
_entity_poly.entity_id
_entity_poly.type
_entity_poly.pdbx_seq_one_letter_code
_entity_poly.pdbx_strand_id
1 'polypeptide(L)'
;MGGEIGTPEAWETADDGDGWEWAVVEVFGHRRHAGRTREEERFGAKLLRIDVPVKGDPEAHGWTTHYYGGSSIFSFTPAEAATCLRINRPYAPASALALAGPDDDDD
;
A
#
# COMPACT_ATOMS: atom_id res chain seq x y z
N MET A 1 46.51 -0.21 -10.62
CA MET A 1 45.33 -1.08 -10.64
C MET A 1 44.23 -0.42 -9.83
N GLY A 2 43.51 0.52 -10.44
CA GLY A 2 42.27 1.05 -9.87
C GLY A 2 41.14 0.20 -10.43
N GLY A 3 40.52 -0.63 -9.59
CA GLY A 3 39.32 -1.37 -9.96
C GLY A 3 38.16 -0.39 -10.05
N GLU A 4 37.51 -0.35 -11.21
CA GLU A 4 36.30 0.42 -11.44
C GLU A 4 35.21 -0.14 -10.52
N ILE A 5 34.72 0.71 -9.61
CA ILE A 5 33.56 0.40 -8.78
C ILE A 5 32.36 0.55 -9.70
N GLY A 6 31.80 -0.59 -10.14
CA GLY A 6 30.58 -0.62 -10.94
C GLY A 6 29.49 0.21 -10.29
N THR A 7 28.88 1.10 -11.07
CA THR A 7 27.70 1.86 -10.65
C THR A 7 26.61 0.87 -10.24
N PRO A 8 26.04 0.96 -9.02
CA PRO A 8 24.92 0.09 -8.68
C PRO A 8 23.75 0.40 -9.64
N GLU A 9 23.24 -0.64 -10.28
CA GLU A 9 22.13 -0.56 -11.22
C GLU A 9 20.91 0.09 -10.56
N ALA A 10 20.18 0.86 -11.36
CA ALA A 10 18.98 1.57 -10.96
C ALA A 10 18.00 0.61 -10.26
N TRP A 11 17.33 1.15 -9.25
CA TRP A 11 16.23 0.59 -8.47
C TRP A 11 15.07 0.14 -9.37
N GLU A 12 15.22 -0.92 -10.15
CA GLU A 12 14.15 -1.45 -10.99
C GLU A 12 12.98 -1.91 -10.11
N THR A 13 11.98 -1.04 -9.98
CA THR A 13 10.68 -1.39 -9.44
C THR A 13 10.08 -2.40 -10.40
N ALA A 14 9.69 -3.57 -9.88
CA ALA A 14 9.00 -4.59 -10.66
C ALA A 14 7.76 -3.98 -11.33
N ASP A 15 7.92 -3.60 -12.60
CA ASP A 15 6.85 -3.18 -13.48
C ASP A 15 6.27 -4.46 -14.07
N ASP A 16 5.05 -4.82 -13.65
CA ASP A 16 4.34 -6.00 -14.16
C ASP A 16 3.85 -5.82 -15.62
N GLY A 17 4.32 -4.79 -16.35
CA GLY A 17 4.01 -4.52 -17.75
C GLY A 17 2.61 -3.96 -18.02
N ASP A 18 1.76 -3.85 -16.99
CA ASP A 18 0.36 -3.40 -17.10
C ASP A 18 0.18 -1.91 -16.72
N GLY A 19 1.30 -1.18 -16.55
CA GLY A 19 1.35 0.24 -16.18
C GLY A 19 0.91 0.52 -14.74
N TRP A 20 0.88 -0.50 -13.90
CA TRP A 20 0.59 -0.41 -12.47
C TRP A 20 1.87 -0.55 -11.68
N GLU A 21 2.04 0.33 -10.70
CA GLU A 21 3.09 0.23 -9.69
C GLU A 21 2.46 0.21 -8.29
N TRP A 22 3.22 -0.18 -7.28
CA TRP A 22 2.74 -0.19 -5.90
C TRP A 22 3.43 0.93 -5.12
N ALA A 23 2.65 1.68 -4.36
CA ALA A 23 3.17 2.80 -3.61
C ALA A 23 2.36 3.10 -2.36
N VAL A 24 3.03 3.79 -1.43
CA VAL A 24 2.40 4.50 -0.34
C VAL A 24 2.41 5.99 -0.67
N VAL A 25 1.22 6.56 -0.81
CA VAL A 25 0.98 7.93 -1.27
C VAL A 25 0.51 8.77 -0.09
N GLU A 26 1.16 9.90 0.13
CA GLU A 26 0.76 10.90 1.11
C GLU A 26 0.17 12.10 0.38
N VAL A 27 -1.06 12.48 0.73
CA VAL A 27 -1.82 13.56 0.11
C VAL A 27 -1.91 14.71 1.10
N PHE A 28 -1.42 15.88 0.68
CA PHE A 28 -1.29 17.10 1.48
C PHE A 28 -0.59 16.94 2.84
N GLY A 29 0.09 15.81 3.08
CA GLY A 29 0.82 15.51 4.32
C GLY A 29 -0.06 15.04 5.49
N HIS A 30 -1.37 14.85 5.31
CA HIS A 30 -2.27 14.41 6.38
C HIS A 30 -3.08 13.15 6.06
N ARG A 31 -3.22 12.80 4.78
CA ARG A 31 -3.86 11.55 4.35
C ARG A 31 -2.81 10.63 3.77
N ARG A 32 -2.87 9.35 4.14
CA ARG A 32 -1.95 8.32 3.65
C ARG A 32 -2.74 7.16 3.08
N HIS A 33 -2.39 6.75 1.87
CA HIS A 33 -2.99 5.63 1.15
C HIS A 33 -1.91 4.66 0.73
N ALA A 34 -2.13 3.36 0.89
CA ALA A 34 -1.22 2.33 0.41
C ALA A 34 -1.99 1.46 -0.59
N GLY A 35 -1.49 1.33 -1.82
CA GLY A 35 -2.23 0.65 -2.88
C GLY A 35 -1.45 0.54 -4.18
N ARG A 36 -2.14 0.09 -5.23
CA ARG A 36 -1.60 0.11 -6.59
C ARG A 36 -1.95 1.43 -7.26
N THR A 37 -1.02 1.97 -8.03
CA THR A 37 -1.08 3.31 -8.60
C THR A 37 -0.78 3.30 -10.09
N ARG A 38 -1.31 4.30 -10.80
CA ARG A 38 -0.95 4.59 -12.19
C ARG A 38 -1.28 6.03 -12.55
N GLU A 39 -0.67 6.52 -13.62
CA GLU A 39 -1.15 7.75 -14.28
C GLU A 39 -2.50 7.48 -14.98
N GLU A 40 -3.44 8.41 -14.85
CA GLU A 40 -4.70 8.40 -15.60
C GLU A 40 -5.08 9.84 -15.98
N GLU A 41 -5.60 10.04 -17.18
CA GLU A 41 -6.12 11.34 -17.60
C GLU A 41 -7.65 11.37 -17.41
N ARG A 42 -8.15 12.37 -16.68
CA ARG A 42 -9.59 12.60 -16.50
C ARG A 42 -9.90 14.08 -16.51
N PHE A 43 -11.01 14.45 -17.15
CA PHE A 43 -11.49 15.83 -17.23
C PHE A 43 -10.43 16.82 -17.74
N GLY A 44 -9.56 16.36 -18.67
CA GLY A 44 -8.47 17.17 -19.24
C GLY A 44 -7.28 17.40 -18.30
N ALA A 45 -7.19 16.68 -17.18
CA ALA A 45 -6.09 16.74 -16.24
C ALA A 45 -5.42 15.38 -16.07
N LYS A 46 -4.08 15.38 -15.98
CA LYS A 46 -3.33 14.21 -15.51
C LYS A 46 -3.50 14.04 -14.00
N LEU A 47 -3.90 12.85 -13.59
CA LEU A 47 -4.15 12.50 -12.20
C LEU A 47 -3.36 11.24 -11.84
N LEU A 48 -2.95 11.16 -10.58
CA LEU A 48 -2.60 9.90 -9.95
C LEU A 48 -3.89 9.17 -9.59
N ARG A 49 -4.08 7.96 -10.11
CA ARG A 49 -5.05 7.02 -9.59
C ARG A 49 -4.37 6.14 -8.54
N ILE A 50 -5.03 5.93 -7.41
CA ILE A 50 -4.65 4.91 -6.42
C ILE A 50 -5.86 4.01 -6.12
N ASP A 51 -5.67 2.70 -6.26
CA ASP A 51 -6.62 1.69 -5.82
C ASP A 51 -6.11 1.11 -4.48
N VAL A 52 -6.85 1.39 -3.40
CA VAL A 52 -6.54 0.93 -2.04
C VAL A 52 -7.26 -0.40 -1.78
N PRO A 53 -6.55 -1.48 -1.40
CA PRO A 53 -7.16 -2.78 -1.15
C PRO A 53 -7.98 -2.74 0.15
N VAL A 54 -9.28 -2.99 0.06
CA VAL A 54 -10.16 -2.93 1.22
C VAL A 54 -9.78 -4.05 2.19
N LYS A 55 -9.50 -3.69 3.45
CA LYS A 55 -9.05 -4.62 4.51
C LYS A 55 -7.80 -5.44 4.14
N GLY A 56 -6.99 -4.98 3.17
CA GLY A 56 -5.81 -5.70 2.72
C GLY A 56 -6.11 -7.00 1.98
N ASP A 57 -7.36 -7.23 1.56
CA ASP A 57 -7.80 -8.37 0.76
C ASP A 57 -8.74 -7.88 -0.37
N PRO A 58 -8.16 -7.46 -1.50
CA PRO A 58 -8.94 -6.92 -2.61
C PRO A 58 -9.74 -7.98 -3.37
N GLU A 59 -9.41 -9.26 -3.25
CA GLU A 59 -10.17 -10.34 -3.90
C GLU A 59 -11.51 -10.55 -3.17
N ALA A 60 -11.49 -10.52 -1.84
CA ALA A 60 -12.70 -10.69 -1.03
C ALA A 60 -13.50 -9.39 -0.86
N HIS A 61 -12.84 -8.23 -0.84
CA HIS A 61 -13.47 -6.96 -0.45
C HIS A 61 -13.38 -5.85 -1.49
N GLY A 62 -12.68 -6.07 -2.60
CA GLY A 62 -12.54 -5.10 -3.67
C GLY A 62 -11.59 -3.94 -3.35
N TRP A 63 -11.76 -2.86 -4.09
CA TRP A 63 -10.88 -1.70 -4.08
C TRP A 63 -11.64 -0.41 -3.77
N THR A 64 -11.01 0.47 -3.01
CA THR A 64 -11.42 1.88 -2.93
C THR A 64 -10.50 2.70 -3.83
N THR A 65 -11.06 3.32 -4.87
CA THR A 65 -10.29 4.13 -5.81
C THR A 65 -10.33 5.61 -5.44
N HIS A 66 -9.17 6.25 -5.45
CA HIS A 66 -9.01 7.70 -5.34
C HIS A 66 -8.26 8.27 -6.54
N TYR A 67 -8.54 9.54 -6.86
CA TYR A 67 -7.84 10.31 -7.87
C TYR A 67 -7.30 11.60 -7.25
N TYR A 68 -6.03 11.88 -7.48
CA TYR A 68 -5.34 13.05 -6.95
C TYR A 68 -4.60 13.79 -8.05
N GLY A 69 -4.72 15.11 -8.09
CA GLY A 69 -3.87 15.94 -8.94
C GLY A 69 -2.44 15.94 -8.41
N GLY A 70 -1.44 16.02 -9.31
CA GLY A 70 -0.02 15.94 -8.93
C GLY A 70 0.39 16.93 -7.82
N SER A 71 -0.17 18.14 -7.83
CA SER A 71 0.11 19.17 -6.83
C SER A 71 -0.43 18.86 -5.42
N SER A 72 -1.27 17.84 -5.26
CA SER A 72 -1.78 17.39 -3.97
C SER A 72 -0.95 16.28 -3.34
N ILE A 73 0.00 15.72 -4.08
CA ILE A 73 0.89 14.65 -3.60
C ILE A 73 2.01 15.32 -2.79
N PHE A 74 2.08 14.99 -1.51
CA PHE A 74 3.16 15.41 -0.63
C PHE A 74 4.36 14.47 -0.75
N SER A 75 4.11 13.16 -0.78
CA SER A 75 5.14 12.13 -0.94
C SER A 75 4.57 10.94 -1.71
N PHE A 76 5.43 10.33 -2.54
CA PHE A 76 5.17 9.09 -3.26
C PHE A 76 6.30 8.13 -2.94
N THR A 77 5.99 7.08 -2.17
CA THR A 77 6.99 6.09 -1.75
C THR A 77 6.71 4.77 -2.48
N PRO A 78 7.54 4.37 -3.46
CA PRO A 78 7.44 3.05 -4.07
C PRO A 78 7.49 1.96 -3.00
N ALA A 79 6.67 0.93 -3.16
CA ALA A 79 6.52 -0.15 -2.21
C ALA A 79 6.20 -1.45 -2.92
N GLU A 80 6.36 -2.57 -2.22
CA GLU A 80 5.89 -3.86 -2.70
C GLU A 80 4.41 -4.07 -2.40
N ALA A 81 3.72 -4.85 -3.24
CA ALA A 81 2.33 -5.25 -3.05
C ALA A 81 2.07 -5.80 -1.63
N ALA A 82 2.94 -6.69 -1.16
CA ALA A 82 2.84 -7.30 0.18
C ALA A 82 2.86 -6.25 1.31
N THR A 83 3.62 -5.17 1.14
CA THR A 83 3.67 -4.07 2.12
C THR A 83 2.38 -3.27 2.12
N CYS A 84 1.84 -2.92 0.94
CA CYS A 84 0.57 -2.22 0.82
C CYS A 84 -0.61 -3.04 1.36
N LEU A 85 -0.67 -4.33 1.06
CA LEU A 85 -1.69 -5.24 1.61
C LEU A 85 -1.58 -5.31 3.14
N ARG A 86 -0.35 -5.43 3.68
CA ARG A 86 -0.13 -5.48 5.13
C ARG A 86 -0.60 -4.21 5.84
N ILE A 87 -0.33 -3.03 5.28
CA ILE A 87 -0.74 -1.73 5.86
C ILE A 87 -2.26 -1.62 5.96
N ASN A 88 -2.99 -2.15 4.98
CA ASN A 88 -4.46 -2.05 4.93
C ASN A 88 -5.19 -3.15 5.69
N ARG A 89 -4.47 -4.12 6.28
CA ARG A 89 -5.11 -5.16 7.09
C ARG A 89 -5.81 -4.54 8.32
N PRO A 90 -7.01 -5.03 8.68
CA PRO A 90 -7.66 -4.64 9.92
C PRO A 90 -6.72 -4.85 11.10
N TYR A 91 -6.72 -3.90 12.04
CA TYR A 91 -5.96 -4.02 13.26
C TYR A 91 -6.41 -5.25 14.06
N ALA A 92 -5.47 -6.14 14.36
CA ALA A 92 -5.66 -7.22 15.30
C ALA A 92 -5.14 -6.78 16.68
N PRO A 93 -5.93 -6.95 17.76
CA PRO A 93 -5.44 -6.62 19.10
C PRO A 93 -4.26 -7.54 19.48
N ALA A 94 -3.30 -6.99 20.22
CA ALA A 94 -2.05 -7.66 20.56
C ALA A 94 -2.22 -8.95 21.40
N SER A 95 -3.38 -9.14 22.04
CA SER A 95 -3.88 -10.43 22.54
C SER A 95 -5.28 -10.18 23.10
N ALA A 96 -6.23 -11.07 22.80
CA ALA A 96 -7.36 -11.24 23.71
C ALA A 96 -6.82 -12.04 24.89
N LEU A 97 -6.31 -11.36 25.93
CA LEU A 97 -6.18 -11.99 27.24
C LEU A 97 -7.60 -12.33 27.70
N ALA A 98 -8.09 -13.49 27.26
CA ALA A 98 -9.26 -14.11 27.84
C ALA A 98 -8.80 -14.74 29.14
N LEU A 99 -9.47 -14.40 30.24
CA LEU A 99 -9.37 -15.19 31.45
C LEU A 99 -9.80 -16.62 31.11
N ALA A 100 -9.13 -17.61 31.69
CA ALA A 100 -9.63 -18.97 31.66
C ALA A 100 -11.09 -18.96 32.16
N GLY A 101 -11.97 -19.69 31.48
CA GLY A 101 -13.31 -19.93 32.01
C GLY A 101 -13.20 -20.58 33.39
N PRO A 102 -14.24 -20.49 34.24
CA PRO A 102 -14.26 -21.26 35.48
C PRO A 102 -13.98 -22.74 35.15
N ASP A 103 -13.15 -23.39 35.96
CA ASP A 103 -13.00 -24.83 35.88
C ASP A 103 -14.37 -25.43 36.25
N ASP A 104 -14.98 -26.16 35.31
CA ASP A 104 -16.15 -26.99 35.58
C ASP A 104 -15.68 -28.19 36.42
N ASP A 105 -15.35 -27.96 37.69
CA ASP A 105 -15.18 -29.00 38.70
C ASP A 105 -16.57 -29.54 39.07
N ASP A 106 -17.16 -30.34 38.17
CA ASP A 106 -18.35 -31.16 38.44
C ASP A 106 -17.92 -32.52 39.05
N ASP A 107 -18.29 -32.71 40.33
CA ASP A 107 -18.45 -33.93 41.17
C ASP A 107 -17.32 -34.98 41.30
#